data_AF-A0AB34HC47-F1
#
_entry.id   AF-A0AB34HC47-F1
#
_cell.length_a   1.000
_cell.length_b   1.000
_cell.length_c   1.000
_cell.angle_alpha   90.00
_cell.angle_beta   90.00
_cell.angle_gamma   90.00
#
_symmetry.space_group_name_H-M   'P 1'
#
loop_
_entity.id
_entity.type
_entity.pdbx_description
1 polymer ?
#
loop_
_entity_poly.entity_id
_entity_poly.type
_entity_poly.pdbx_seq_one_letter_code
_entity_poly.pdbx_strand_id
1 'polypeptide(L)'
;MTKNGTVESEEASTLTVDDISDDDIDLDNTEVDEYFFLQPLPTKKRRALLRASGVKKIDVEEKHELRAIRLSREDCGCDCRVFCDPETCTCSLAGIKCQKLVA
;
A
#
# COMPACT_ATOMS: atom_id res chain seq x y z
N MET A 1 24.78 39.85 21.06
CA MET A 1 23.61 39.61 20.19
C MET A 1 23.95 38.44 19.29
N THR A 2 23.55 37.22 19.64
CA THR A 2 23.79 36.03 18.82
C THR A 2 22.72 35.94 17.74
N LYS A 3 23.13 35.90 16.48
CA LYS A 3 22.22 35.73 15.33
C LYS A 3 21.66 34.31 15.38
N ASN A 4 20.42 34.16 15.83
CA ASN A 4 19.64 32.94 15.61
C ASN A 4 19.13 32.99 14.16
N GLY A 5 19.90 32.41 13.23
CA GLY A 5 19.44 32.14 11.88
C GLY A 5 19.38 30.64 11.69
N THR A 6 18.19 30.08 11.55
CA THR A 6 18.01 28.81 10.84
C THR A 6 18.49 29.08 9.43
N VAL A 7 19.64 28.51 9.05
CA VAL A 7 20.16 28.63 7.69
C VAL A 7 19.34 27.67 6.86
N GLU A 8 18.51 28.19 5.95
CA GLU A 8 17.81 27.34 4.99
C GLU A 8 18.88 26.69 4.09
N SER A 9 19.01 25.38 4.21
CA SER A 9 19.86 24.57 3.35
C SER A 9 18.99 24.00 2.24
N GLU A 10 19.30 24.35 0.99
CA GLU A 10 18.67 23.75 -0.19
C GLU A 10 18.88 22.22 -0.20
N GLU A 11 20.00 21.74 0.36
CA GLU A 11 20.26 20.31 0.50
C GLU A 11 19.23 19.64 1.44
N ALA A 12 18.78 20.33 2.50
CA ALA A 12 17.79 19.79 3.43
C ALA A 12 16.38 19.67 2.81
N SER A 13 16.03 20.52 1.84
CA SER A 13 14.76 20.39 1.10
C SER A 13 14.73 19.21 0.14
N THR A 14 15.91 18.66 -0.18
CA THR A 14 16.06 17.53 -1.10
C THR A 14 16.16 16.19 -0.36
N LEU A 15 16.34 16.21 0.97
CA LEU A 15 16.37 15.01 1.80
C LEU A 15 14.97 14.40 1.86
N THR A 16 14.85 13.20 1.32
CA THR A 16 13.62 12.42 1.31
C THR A 16 13.70 11.33 2.38
N VAL A 17 12.55 10.77 2.73
CA VAL A 17 12.47 9.56 3.59
C VAL A 17 13.17 8.34 2.98
N ASP A 18 13.74 8.45 1.79
CA ASP A 18 14.56 7.44 1.13
C ASP A 18 16.06 7.58 1.49
N ASP A 19 16.48 8.70 2.10
CA ASP A 19 17.85 9.00 2.52
C ASP A 19 18.14 8.61 3.99
N ILE A 20 17.13 8.05 4.68
CA ILE A 20 17.29 7.50 6.04
C ILE A 20 17.93 6.12 5.91
N SER A 21 19.12 5.92 6.50
CA SER A 21 19.80 4.62 6.50
C SER A 21 18.95 3.58 7.24
N ASP A 22 18.57 2.52 6.54
CA ASP A 22 17.74 1.42 7.04
C ASP A 22 18.58 0.35 7.78
N ASP A 23 19.89 0.57 7.98
CA ASP A 23 20.89 -0.45 8.32
C ASP A 23 20.88 -0.97 9.77
N ASP A 24 20.07 -0.40 10.69
CA ASP A 24 20.12 -0.73 12.13
C ASP A 24 18.84 -1.37 12.71
N ILE A 25 18.00 -2.04 11.91
CA ILE A 25 16.77 -2.66 12.46
C ILE A 25 16.70 -4.14 12.15
N ASP A 26 16.88 -4.93 13.22
CA ASP A 26 16.77 -6.37 13.22
C ASP A 26 15.35 -6.83 12.86
N LEU A 27 15.21 -7.41 11.68
CA LEU A 27 13.94 -7.90 11.13
C LEU A 27 13.62 -9.33 11.60
N ASP A 28 14.51 -9.98 12.35
CA ASP A 28 14.37 -11.36 12.79
C ASP A 28 13.35 -11.56 13.93
N ASN A 29 13.05 -10.50 14.68
CA ASN A 29 12.34 -10.59 15.96
C ASN A 29 10.82 -10.33 15.89
N THR A 30 10.22 -10.52 14.72
CA THR A 30 8.75 -10.42 14.59
C THR A 30 8.19 -11.76 14.17
N GLU A 31 7.89 -12.60 15.17
CA GLU A 31 7.05 -13.79 15.02
C GLU A 31 5.77 -13.39 14.27
N VAL A 32 5.64 -13.87 13.04
CA VAL A 32 4.43 -13.69 12.26
C VAL A 32 3.54 -14.85 12.64
N ASP A 33 2.67 -14.66 13.63
CA ASP A 33 1.67 -15.67 13.99
C ASP A 33 0.89 -16.04 12.72
N GLU A 34 1.22 -17.20 12.19
CA GLU A 34 0.52 -17.88 11.12
C GLU A 34 -0.85 -18.32 11.65
N TYR A 35 -1.85 -17.43 11.70
CA TYR A 35 -3.25 -17.85 11.56
C TYR A 35 -4.21 -16.66 11.35
N PHE A 36 -4.91 -16.71 10.21
CA PHE A 36 -6.24 -16.14 9.93
C PHE A 36 -6.41 -14.72 9.34
N PHE A 37 -5.42 -13.82 9.33
CA PHE A 37 -5.57 -12.54 8.63
C PHE A 37 -4.28 -12.09 7.94
N LEU A 38 -4.35 -11.79 6.64
CA LEU A 38 -3.29 -11.08 5.94
C LEU A 38 -3.26 -9.64 6.45
N GLN A 39 -2.40 -9.39 7.44
CA GLN A 39 -2.16 -8.05 7.95
C GLN A 39 -1.38 -7.21 6.93
N PRO A 40 -1.69 -5.91 6.80
CA PRO A 40 -0.88 -5.01 5.99
C PRO A 40 0.58 -5.03 6.45
N LEU A 41 1.51 -5.31 5.52
CA LEU A 41 2.93 -5.27 5.85
C LEU A 41 3.35 -3.86 6.31
N PRO A 42 4.21 -3.73 7.34
CA PRO A 42 4.85 -2.47 7.66
C PRO A 42 5.58 -1.89 6.45
N THR A 43 5.60 -0.56 6.32
CA THR A 43 6.21 0.14 5.17
C THR A 43 7.65 -0.31 4.92
N LYS A 44 8.44 -0.55 5.98
CA LYS A 44 9.83 -1.04 5.89
C LYS A 44 9.92 -2.42 5.24
N LYS A 45 9.19 -3.42 5.76
CA LYS A 45 9.12 -4.78 5.18
C LYS A 45 8.66 -4.75 3.73
N ARG A 46 7.65 -3.93 3.42
CA ARG A 46 7.16 -3.76 2.04
C ARG A 46 8.25 -3.21 1.10
N ARG A 47 8.98 -2.17 1.52
CA ARG A 47 10.09 -1.59 0.75
C ARG A 47 11.21 -2.59 0.53
N ALA A 48 11.58 -3.36 1.55
CA ALA A 48 12.61 -4.40 1.44
C ALA A 48 12.24 -5.46 0.39
N LEU A 49 11.00 -5.96 0.42
CA LEU A 49 10.51 -6.92 -0.58
C LEU A 49 10.50 -6.36 -2.00
N LEU A 50 10.07 -5.11 -2.17
CA LEU A 50 10.07 -4.43 -3.46
C LEU A 50 11.50 -4.26 -4.00
N ARG A 51 12.45 -3.82 -3.16
CA ARG A 51 13.87 -3.69 -3.52
C ARG A 51 14.47 -5.05 -3.89
N ALA A 52 14.20 -6.10 -3.13
CA ALA A 52 14.62 -7.47 -3.44
C ALA A 52 14.07 -7.98 -4.78
N SER A 53 12.91 -7.47 -5.19
CA SER A 53 12.29 -7.76 -6.49
C SER A 53 12.79 -6.86 -7.64
N GLY A 54 13.78 -5.99 -7.38
CA GLY A 54 14.39 -5.10 -8.37
C GLY A 54 13.78 -3.69 -8.44
N VAL A 55 12.78 -3.37 -7.61
CA VAL A 55 12.18 -2.03 -7.55
C VAL A 55 13.07 -1.12 -6.72
N LYS A 56 13.95 -0.37 -7.38
CA LYS A 56 14.91 0.53 -6.74
C LYS A 56 14.25 1.77 -6.12
N LYS A 57 13.26 2.34 -6.81
CA LYS A 57 12.52 3.53 -6.41
C LYS A 57 11.03 3.32 -6.69
N ILE A 58 10.18 3.80 -5.79
CA ILE A 58 8.72 3.82 -5.98
C ILE A 58 8.38 5.06 -6.78
N ASP A 59 7.71 4.88 -7.92
CA ASP A 59 7.21 6.00 -8.70
C ASP A 59 6.04 6.68 -7.96
N VAL A 60 6.10 8.01 -7.86
CA VAL A 60 5.13 8.79 -7.10
C VAL A 60 3.79 8.82 -7.82
N GLU A 61 3.79 8.93 -9.14
CA GLU A 61 2.57 8.95 -9.95
C GLU A 61 1.88 7.59 -9.91
N GLU A 62 2.64 6.50 -10.11
CA GLU A 62 2.13 5.14 -9.98
C GLU A 62 1.52 4.90 -8.57
N LYS A 63 2.17 5.41 -7.52
CA LYS A 63 1.64 5.34 -6.15
C LYS A 63 0.29 6.06 -6.02
N HIS A 64 0.11 7.20 -6.68
CA HIS A 64 -1.16 7.94 -6.69
C HIS A 64 -2.24 7.19 -7.47
N GLU A 65 -1.93 6.68 -8.65
CA GLU A 65 -2.83 5.84 -9.46
C GLU A 65 -3.29 4.60 -8.68
N LEU A 66 -2.37 3.88 -8.04
CA LEU A 66 -2.68 2.73 -7.20
C LEU A 66 -3.55 3.09 -5.98
N ARG A 67 -3.41 4.31 -5.45
CA ARG A 67 -4.31 4.81 -4.40
C ARG A 67 -5.72 5.04 -4.95
N ALA A 68 -5.85 5.63 -6.14
CA ALA A 68 -7.15 5.83 -6.79
C ALA A 68 -7.83 4.48 -7.08
N ILE A 69 -7.08 3.47 -7.55
CA ILE A 69 -7.60 2.11 -7.78
C ILE A 69 -8.10 1.49 -6.47
N ARG A 70 -7.36 1.63 -5.36
CA ARG A 70 -7.81 1.11 -4.05
C ARG A 70 -9.13 1.75 -3.61
N LEU A 71 -9.24 3.07 -3.72
CA LEU A 71 -10.48 3.79 -3.39
C LEU A 71 -11.65 3.35 -4.29
N SER A 72 -11.42 3.27 -5.60
CA SER A 72 -12.44 2.79 -6.53
C SER A 72 -12.91 1.36 -6.22
N ARG A 73 -12.03 0.52 -5.65
CA ARG A 73 -12.37 -0.85 -5.24
C ARG A 73 -13.22 -0.92 -3.97
N GLU A 74 -13.21 0.11 -3.14
CA GLU A 74 -14.09 0.22 -1.98
C GLU A 74 -15.53 0.57 -2.41
N ASP A 75 -15.67 1.33 -3.49
CA ASP A 75 -16.97 1.76 -4.03
C ASP A 75 -17.59 0.75 -5.02
N CYS A 76 -16.78 -0.17 -5.57
CA CYS A 76 -17.24 -1.14 -6.55
C CYS A 76 -17.52 -2.51 -5.91
N GLY A 77 -18.68 -3.09 -6.22
CA GLY A 77 -19.06 -4.39 -5.71
C GLY A 77 -20.57 -4.58 -5.65
N CYS A 78 -20.97 -5.73 -5.13
CA CYS A 78 -22.36 -6.03 -4.80
C CYS A 78 -22.47 -6.43 -3.32
N ASP A 79 -23.59 -6.10 -2.70
CA ASP A 79 -23.90 -6.50 -1.31
C ASP A 79 -24.50 -7.92 -1.21
N CYS A 80 -24.41 -8.71 -2.29
CA CYS A 80 -24.84 -10.10 -2.30
C CYS A 80 -24.13 -10.89 -1.19
N ARG A 81 -24.93 -11.61 -0.37
CA ARG A 81 -24.41 -12.34 0.80
C ARG A 81 -24.15 -13.82 0.55
N VAL A 82 -25.07 -14.49 -0.15
CA VAL A 82 -25.06 -15.96 -0.33
C VAL A 82 -24.57 -16.33 -1.72
N PHE A 83 -25.22 -15.78 -2.74
CA PHE A 83 -24.80 -15.95 -4.13
C PHE A 83 -25.13 -14.67 -4.92
N CYS A 84 -24.47 -14.49 -6.05
CA CYS A 84 -24.76 -13.39 -6.97
C CYS A 84 -25.72 -13.91 -8.05
N ASP A 85 -26.97 -13.46 -7.99
CA ASP A 85 -27.98 -13.76 -9.01
C ASP A 85 -27.66 -12.98 -10.30
N PRO A 86 -27.56 -13.64 -11.47
CA PRO A 86 -27.28 -12.99 -12.73
C PRO A 86 -28.21 -11.84 -13.10
N GLU A 87 -29.48 -11.89 -12.67
CA GLU A 87 -30.52 -10.93 -13.04
C GLU A 87 -30.62 -9.73 -12.08
N THR A 88 -30.09 -9.84 -10.86
CA THR A 88 -30.26 -8.78 -9.83
C THR A 88 -28.95 -8.26 -9.24
N CYS A 89 -27.84 -9.00 -9.37
CA CYS A 89 -26.55 -8.55 -8.88
C CYS A 89 -26.01 -7.38 -9.72
N THR A 90 -25.67 -6.26 -9.07
CA THR A 90 -25.09 -5.07 -9.71
C THR A 90 -23.84 -5.39 -10.54
N CYS A 91 -22.95 -6.24 -10.03
CA CYS A 91 -21.76 -6.67 -10.76
C CYS A 91 -22.10 -7.49 -12.00
N SER A 92 -23.06 -8.43 -11.90
CA SER A 92 -23.49 -9.24 -13.04
C SER A 92 -24.14 -8.40 -14.14
N LEU A 93 -25.04 -7.49 -13.74
CA LEU A 93 -25.69 -6.55 -14.67
C LEU A 93 -24.67 -5.62 -15.35
N ALA A 94 -23.57 -5.28 -14.66
CA ALA A 94 -22.46 -4.52 -15.22
C ALA A 94 -21.47 -5.38 -16.05
N GLY A 95 -21.68 -6.70 -16.17
CA GLY A 95 -20.78 -7.60 -16.89
C GLY A 95 -19.43 -7.86 -16.19
N ILE A 96 -19.35 -7.61 -14.88
CA ILE A 96 -18.13 -7.74 -14.08
C ILE A 96 -18.21 -9.01 -13.23
N LYS A 97 -17.13 -9.79 -13.19
CA LYS A 97 -17.05 -10.98 -12.32
C LYS A 97 -16.96 -10.56 -10.84
N CYS A 98 -17.85 -11.09 -10.01
CA CYS A 98 -17.80 -10.88 -8.56
C CYS A 98 -16.55 -11.53 -7.95
N GLN A 99 -15.92 -10.81 -7.01
CA GLN A 99 -14.75 -11.30 -6.28
C GLN A 99 -15.12 -12.27 -5.15
N LYS A 100 -16.39 -12.33 -4.74
CA LYS A 100 -16.90 -13.34 -3.80
C LYS A 100 -17.25 -14.63 -4.54
N LEU A 101 -16.26 -15.50 -4.70
CA LEU A 101 -16.45 -16.93 -4.75
C LEU A 101 -15.84 -17.49 -3.46
N VAL A 102 -16.66 -17.63 -2.42
CA VAL A 102 -16.32 -18.50 -1.28
C VAL A 102 -17.51 -19.44 -1.14
N ALA A 103 -17.33 -20.64 -1.70
CA ALA A 103 -18.04 -21.82 -1.24
C ALA A 103 -17.27 -22.39 -0.04
#